data_AF-A0A943UMB8-F1
#
_entry.id   AF-A0A943UMB8-F1
#
_cell.length_a   1.000
_cell.length_b   1.000
_cell.length_c   1.000
_cell.angle_alpha   90.00
_cell.angle_beta   90.00
_cell.angle_gamma   90.00
#
_symmetry.space_group_name_H-M   'P 1'
#
loop_
_entity.id
_entity.type
_entity.pdbx_description
1 polymer ?
#
loop_
_entity_poly.entity_id
_entity_poly.type
_entity_poly.pdbx_seq_one_letter_code
_entity_poly.pdbx_strand_id
1 'polypeptide(L)'
;MLESAALTNSQTYPNHAVAICSVSVASNEITLFNPYTEEELTTYPLPLFLKAWKQSNHYLVVVNTTDQFVYEPYPIRLDDVSLDDDLIELQEAIAENAHEIWAKTRTDQGWSYGPERNDQKKETPDMVPYCNLPESEKLYDREMAIQTLKLVKKLGFEIKRQ
;
A
#
# COMPACT_ATOMS: atom_id res chain seq x y z
N MET A 1 -19.02 20.40 -40.27
CA MET A 1 -19.75 19.37 -39.49
C MET A 1 -18.88 18.13 -39.44
N LEU A 2 -18.23 17.90 -38.30
CA LEU A 2 -17.64 16.60 -37.96
C LEU A 2 -18.09 16.34 -36.52
N GLU A 3 -19.03 15.42 -36.37
CA GLU A 3 -19.48 14.86 -35.11
C GLU A 3 -18.77 13.53 -34.83
N SER A 4 -18.50 13.31 -33.54
CA SER A 4 -18.25 12.03 -32.84
C SER A 4 -16.92 11.34 -33.16
N ALA A 5 -16.20 10.74 -32.20
CA ALA A 5 -16.71 10.06 -31.02
C ALA A 5 -15.87 10.36 -29.77
N ALA A 6 -16.55 10.66 -28.67
CA ALA A 6 -15.99 10.61 -27.33
C ALA A 6 -15.71 9.14 -26.98
N LEU A 7 -14.47 8.85 -26.60
CA LEU A 7 -14.05 7.57 -26.04
C LEU A 7 -14.68 7.40 -24.65
N THR A 8 -15.90 6.90 -24.56
CA THR A 8 -16.45 6.39 -23.30
C THR A 8 -16.11 4.91 -23.18
N ASN A 9 -14.90 4.61 -22.73
CA ASN A 9 -14.59 3.30 -22.18
C ASN A 9 -14.06 3.50 -20.76
N SER A 10 -14.94 3.93 -19.85
CA SER A 10 -14.63 3.95 -18.42
C SER A 10 -14.66 2.51 -17.93
N GLN A 11 -13.57 1.80 -18.19
CA GLN A 11 -13.28 0.53 -17.54
C GLN A 11 -13.29 0.82 -16.03
N THR A 12 -14.37 0.42 -15.36
CA THR A 12 -14.58 0.68 -13.94
C THR A 12 -13.69 -0.24 -13.14
N TYR A 13 -12.43 0.16 -13.00
CA TYR A 13 -11.56 -0.44 -12.02
C TYR A 13 -12.16 -0.19 -10.63
N PRO A 14 -12.25 -1.20 -9.75
CA PRO A 14 -12.72 -0.97 -8.40
C PRO A 14 -11.78 0.05 -7.74
N ASN A 15 -12.37 1.07 -7.10
CA ASN A 15 -11.60 1.95 -6.23
C ASN A 15 -11.09 1.10 -5.06
N HIS A 16 -9.78 0.90 -4.98
CA HIS A 16 -9.16 0.11 -3.89
C HIS A 16 -9.15 0.86 -2.55
N ALA A 17 -9.37 2.18 -2.57
CA ALA A 17 -9.55 3.02 -1.41
C ALA A 17 -10.51 4.19 -1.73
N VAL A 18 -11.29 4.62 -0.75
CA VAL A 18 -12.18 5.80 -0.87
C VAL A 18 -12.17 6.64 0.41
N ALA A 19 -12.34 7.95 0.26
CA ALA A 19 -12.62 8.88 1.36
C ALA A 19 -14.11 9.20 1.40
N ILE A 20 -14.70 9.14 2.59
CA ILE A 20 -16.12 9.40 2.83
C ILE A 20 -16.27 10.77 3.49
N CYS A 21 -17.09 11.61 2.88
CA CYS A 21 -17.47 12.92 3.42
C CYS A 21 -18.58 12.78 4.47
N SER A 22 -19.61 12.01 4.14
CA SER A 22 -20.79 11.89 4.99
C SER A 22 -21.49 10.54 4.77
N VAL A 23 -22.14 10.08 5.84
CA VAL A 23 -23.02 8.91 5.84
C VAL A 23 -24.35 9.33 6.45
N SER A 24 -25.43 9.17 5.68
CA SER A 24 -26.78 9.50 6.11
C SER A 24 -27.61 8.23 6.24
N VAL A 25 -27.90 7.82 7.47
CA VAL A 25 -28.77 6.66 7.74
C VAL A 25 -30.21 6.98 7.35
N ALA A 26 -30.63 8.24 7.48
CA ALA A 26 -32.00 8.68 7.16
C ALA A 26 -32.30 8.59 5.65
N SER A 27 -31.37 9.03 4.79
CA SER A 27 -31.51 8.90 3.33
C SER A 27 -30.93 7.60 2.79
N ASN A 28 -30.29 6.79 3.64
CA ASN A 28 -29.66 5.52 3.31
C ASN A 28 -28.56 5.68 2.23
N GLU A 29 -27.72 6.71 2.38
CA GLU A 29 -26.75 7.17 1.38
C GLU A 29 -25.38 7.45 1.99
N ILE A 30 -24.36 7.41 1.12
CA ILE A 30 -22.96 7.71 1.43
C ILE A 30 -22.37 8.61 0.34
N THR A 31 -21.63 9.65 0.73
CA THR A 31 -21.02 10.59 -0.21
C THR A 31 -19.50 10.47 -0.17
N LEU A 32 -18.88 10.29 -1.34
CA LEU A 32 -17.42 10.24 -1.49
C LEU A 32 -16.82 11.64 -1.59
N PHE A 33 -15.58 11.78 -1.14
CA PHE A 33 -14.84 13.03 -1.08
C PHE A 33 -13.53 12.96 -1.85
N ASN A 34 -13.15 14.04 -2.54
CA ASN A 34 -11.81 14.22 -3.07
C ASN A 34 -11.01 15.21 -2.21
N PRO A 35 -10.03 14.74 -1.44
CA PRO A 35 -9.25 15.62 -0.57
C PRO A 35 -8.29 16.56 -1.32
N TYR A 36 -8.02 16.31 -2.61
CA TYR A 36 -7.17 17.19 -3.39
C TYR A 36 -7.92 18.42 -3.92
N THR A 37 -9.23 18.27 -4.21
CA THR A 37 -10.07 19.38 -4.70
C THR A 37 -11.03 19.92 -3.65
N GLU A 38 -11.09 19.28 -2.47
CA GLU A 38 -12.07 19.57 -1.42
C GLU A 38 -13.54 19.44 -1.89
N GLU A 39 -13.79 18.56 -2.87
CA GLU A 39 -15.09 18.39 -3.49
C GLU A 39 -15.80 17.10 -3.06
N GLU A 40 -17.11 17.21 -2.84
CA GLU A 40 -18.00 16.05 -2.82
C GLU A 40 -18.15 15.50 -4.25
N LEU A 41 -17.74 14.25 -4.45
CA LEU A 41 -17.67 13.66 -5.78
C LEU A 41 -18.99 13.04 -6.21
N THR A 42 -19.49 12.09 -5.42
CA THR A 42 -20.61 11.22 -5.83
C THR A 42 -21.28 10.61 -4.61
N THR A 43 -22.61 10.58 -4.61
CA THR A 43 -23.44 9.93 -3.60
C THR A 43 -23.92 8.57 -4.09
N TYR A 44 -23.81 7.54 -3.25
CA TYR A 44 -24.25 6.18 -3.53
C TYR A 44 -25.27 5.69 -2.49
N PRO A 45 -26.20 4.79 -2.84
CA PRO A 45 -26.99 4.08 -1.84
C PRO A 45 -26.08 3.24 -0.93
N LEU A 46 -26.28 3.33 0.39
CA LEU A 46 -25.53 2.56 1.39
C LEU A 46 -25.51 1.05 1.09
N PRO A 47 -26.61 0.39 0.69
CA PRO A 47 -26.57 -1.04 0.38
C PRO A 47 -25.66 -1.39 -0.79
N LEU A 48 -25.57 -0.50 -1.80
CA LEU A 48 -24.69 -0.70 -2.94
C LEU A 48 -23.22 -0.54 -2.52
N PHE A 49 -22.92 0.48 -1.73
CA PHE A 49 -21.60 0.68 -1.15
C PHE A 49 -21.18 -0.52 -0.29
N LEU A 50 -22.03 -0.99 0.63
CA LEU A 50 -21.73 -2.14 1.48
C LEU A 50 -21.49 -3.42 0.67
N LYS A 51 -22.25 -3.61 -0.42
CA LYS A 51 -22.01 -4.73 -1.35
C LYS A 51 -20.64 -4.64 -2.02
N ALA A 52 -20.28 -3.47 -2.55
CA ALA A 52 -18.98 -3.24 -3.19
C ALA A 52 -17.83 -3.35 -2.18
N TRP A 53 -18.01 -2.82 -0.97
CA TRP A 53 -17.05 -2.87 0.13
C TRP A 53 -16.76 -4.30 0.59
N LYS A 54 -17.80 -5.15 0.65
CA LYS A 54 -17.61 -6.58 0.91
C LYS A 54 -16.84 -7.27 -0.23
N GLN A 55 -17.10 -6.88 -1.48
CA GLN A 55 -16.40 -7.45 -2.65
C GLN A 55 -14.93 -7.03 -2.72
N SER A 56 -14.55 -5.88 -2.15
CA SER A 56 -13.15 -5.44 -2.05
C SER A 56 -12.40 -6.04 -0.85
N ASN A 57 -12.98 -7.03 -0.15
CA ASN A 57 -12.45 -7.59 1.09
C ASN A 57 -12.24 -6.54 2.20
N HIS A 58 -13.01 -5.45 2.18
CA HIS A 58 -12.92 -4.38 3.18
C HIS A 58 -11.53 -3.74 3.27
N TYR A 59 -10.89 -3.49 2.12
CA TYR A 59 -9.50 -3.05 2.00
C TYR A 59 -9.17 -1.74 2.72
N LEU A 60 -9.67 -0.59 2.23
CA LEU A 60 -9.54 0.69 2.92
C LEU A 60 -10.74 1.64 2.70
N VAL A 61 -11.27 2.16 3.80
CA VAL A 61 -12.26 3.24 3.84
C VAL A 61 -11.84 4.23 4.92
N VAL A 62 -11.71 5.50 4.55
CA VAL A 62 -11.41 6.58 5.49
C VAL A 62 -12.68 7.41 5.67
N VAL A 63 -13.17 7.52 6.89
CA VAL A 63 -14.33 8.37 7.24
C VAL A 63 -13.80 9.66 7.83
N ASN A 64 -14.17 10.79 7.23
CA ASN A 64 -13.88 12.07 7.84
C ASN A 64 -14.74 12.28 9.09
N THR A 65 -14.11 12.49 10.25
CA THR A 65 -14.80 12.71 11.53
C THR A 65 -14.89 14.19 11.93
N THR A 66 -14.36 15.09 11.09
CA THR A 66 -14.25 16.53 11.37
C THR A 66 -14.71 17.37 10.18
N ASP A 67 -14.94 18.68 10.39
CA ASP A 67 -15.35 19.61 9.32
C ASP A 67 -14.29 19.80 8.22
N GLN A 68 -13.06 19.34 8.45
CA GLN A 68 -11.96 19.31 7.49
C GLN A 68 -11.48 17.87 7.33
N PHE A 69 -11.10 17.47 6.12
CA PHE A 69 -10.50 16.16 5.91
C PHE A 69 -9.12 16.09 6.55
N VAL A 70 -8.97 15.20 7.52
CA VAL A 70 -7.69 14.89 8.15
C VAL A 70 -7.27 13.49 7.70
N TYR A 71 -6.12 13.38 7.02
CA TYR A 71 -5.57 12.07 6.68
C TYR A 71 -4.99 11.40 7.92
N GLU A 72 -5.69 10.40 8.45
CA GLU A 72 -5.20 9.53 9.50
C GLU A 72 -4.99 8.11 8.93
N PRO A 73 -3.73 7.65 8.77
CA PRO A 73 -3.46 6.32 8.22
C PRO A 73 -3.94 5.23 9.17
N TYR A 74 -4.77 4.32 8.67
CA TYR A 74 -5.28 3.18 9.44
C TYR A 74 -4.94 1.86 8.73
N PRO A 75 -3.69 1.35 8.86
CA PRO A 75 -3.29 0.11 8.22
C PRO A 75 -4.13 -1.07 8.73
N ILE A 76 -4.32 -2.09 7.87
CA ILE A 76 -4.99 -3.33 8.27
C ILE A 76 -4.22 -3.92 9.46
N ARG A 77 -4.95 -4.25 10.54
CA ARG A 77 -4.36 -4.88 11.72
C ARG A 77 -3.95 -6.31 11.41
N LEU A 78 -2.68 -6.63 11.67
CA LEU A 78 -2.05 -7.93 11.39
C LEU A 78 -1.60 -8.67 12.65
N ASP A 79 -1.89 -8.14 13.83
CA ASP A 79 -1.49 -8.71 15.13
C ASP A 79 -2.06 -10.13 15.35
N ASP A 80 -3.19 -10.43 14.72
CA ASP A 80 -3.90 -11.71 14.78
C ASP A 80 -3.43 -12.73 13.73
N VAL A 81 -2.44 -12.38 12.90
CA VAL A 81 -1.91 -13.25 11.85
C VAL A 81 -0.59 -13.88 12.29
N SER A 82 -0.60 -15.21 12.46
CA SER A 82 0.61 -16.01 12.59
C SER A 82 1.07 -16.54 11.23
N LEU A 83 2.38 -16.61 11.04
CA LEU A 83 3.01 -17.20 9.87
C LEU A 83 3.67 -18.52 10.26
N ASP A 84 3.73 -19.44 9.31
CA ASP A 84 4.37 -20.75 9.48
C ASP A 84 5.89 -20.61 9.33
N ASP A 85 6.68 -21.55 9.87
CA ASP A 85 8.15 -21.46 9.90
C ASP A 85 8.77 -21.27 8.50
N ASP A 86 8.21 -21.93 7.48
CA ASP A 86 8.65 -21.80 6.08
C ASP A 86 8.51 -20.36 5.56
N LEU A 87 7.53 -19.61 6.07
CA LEU A 87 7.30 -18.20 5.70
C LEU A 87 8.22 -17.26 6.48
N ILE A 88 8.72 -17.68 7.64
CA ILE A 88 9.77 -16.95 8.37
C ILE A 88 11.09 -17.06 7.61
N GLU A 89 11.43 -18.23 7.06
CA GLU A 89 12.62 -18.34 6.19
C GLU A 89 12.47 -17.49 4.92
N LEU A 90 11.26 -17.48 4.32
CA LEU A 90 10.95 -16.66 3.16
C LEU A 90 11.10 -15.15 3.43
N GLN A 91 10.86 -14.70 4.67
CA GLN A 91 11.05 -13.31 5.07
C GLN A 91 12.49 -12.83 4.80
N GLU A 92 13.48 -13.63 5.21
CA GLU A 92 14.90 -13.27 5.05
C GLU A 92 15.27 -13.20 3.57
N ALA A 93 14.82 -14.18 2.77
CA ALA A 93 15.04 -14.19 1.33
C ALA A 93 14.40 -13.00 0.62
N ILE A 94 13.21 -12.56 1.06
CA ILE A 94 12.55 -11.35 0.54
C ILE A 94 13.36 -10.10 0.90
N ALA A 95 13.81 -9.99 2.16
CA ALA A 95 14.58 -8.85 2.63
C ALA A 95 15.91 -8.72 1.86
N GLU A 96 16.66 -9.82 1.73
CA GLU A 96 17.91 -9.86 0.96
C GLU A 96 17.68 -9.47 -0.51
N ASN A 97 16.67 -10.04 -1.16
CA ASN A 97 16.38 -9.71 -2.56
C ASN A 97 15.88 -8.27 -2.74
N ALA A 98 15.13 -7.72 -1.78
CA ALA A 98 14.72 -6.31 -1.80
C ALA A 98 15.95 -5.38 -1.75
N HIS A 99 16.93 -5.71 -0.90
CA HIS A 99 18.20 -5.00 -0.84
C HIS A 99 18.98 -5.09 -2.15
N GLU A 100 19.08 -6.27 -2.76
CA GLU A 100 19.75 -6.44 -4.06
C GLU A 100 19.09 -5.60 -5.17
N ILE A 101 17.76 -5.55 -5.22
CA ILE A 101 17.02 -4.70 -6.17
C ILE A 101 17.31 -3.21 -5.92
N TRP A 102 17.30 -2.79 -4.65
CA TRP A 102 17.61 -1.42 -4.26
C TRP A 102 19.05 -1.05 -4.65
N ALA A 103 20.03 -1.88 -4.29
CA ALA A 103 21.45 -1.66 -4.54
C ALA A 103 21.75 -1.65 -6.03
N LYS A 104 21.13 -2.55 -6.81
CA LYS A 104 21.21 -2.53 -8.27
C LYS A 104 20.67 -1.22 -8.83
N THR A 105 19.46 -0.81 -8.42
CA THR A 105 18.85 0.43 -8.90
C THR A 105 19.70 1.65 -8.56
N ARG A 106 20.31 1.67 -7.38
CA ARG A 106 21.23 2.71 -6.94
C ARG A 106 22.52 2.72 -7.76
N THR A 107 23.11 1.56 -8.02
CA THR A 107 24.26 1.41 -8.91
C THR A 107 23.97 1.97 -10.31
N ASP A 108 22.81 1.63 -10.89
CA ASP A 108 22.39 2.12 -12.21
C ASP A 108 22.18 3.65 -12.22
N GLN A 109 21.85 4.25 -11.06
CA GLN A 109 21.77 5.70 -10.85
C GLN A 109 23.12 6.36 -10.56
N GLY A 110 24.22 5.60 -10.55
CA GLY A 110 25.58 6.07 -10.28
C GLY A 110 25.92 6.21 -8.80
N TRP A 111 25.21 5.50 -7.91
CA TRP A 111 25.59 5.44 -6.50
C TRP A 111 26.69 4.43 -6.24
N SER A 112 27.50 4.70 -5.22
CA SER A 112 28.58 3.82 -4.77
C SER A 112 28.64 3.77 -3.25
N TYR A 113 29.48 2.87 -2.73
CA TYR A 113 29.79 2.83 -1.31
C TYR A 113 30.52 4.11 -0.86
N GLY A 114 30.14 4.60 0.31
CA GLY A 114 30.92 5.54 1.10
C GLY A 114 30.61 5.36 2.59
N PRO A 115 31.53 5.74 3.50
CA PRO A 115 31.39 5.47 4.94
C PRO A 115 30.20 6.20 5.59
N GLU A 116 29.74 7.28 4.96
CA GLU A 116 28.59 8.07 5.37
C GLU A 116 27.76 8.42 4.13
N ARG A 117 26.47 8.68 4.34
CA ARG A 117 25.58 9.08 3.23
C ARG A 117 25.95 10.47 2.70
N ASN A 118 26.17 10.56 1.38
CA ASN A 118 26.44 11.79 0.67
C ASN A 118 25.72 11.82 -0.68
N ASP A 119 24.57 12.50 -0.74
CA ASP A 119 23.72 12.53 -1.92
C ASP A 119 24.35 13.31 -3.10
N GLN A 120 25.24 14.29 -2.83
CA GLN A 120 25.94 15.04 -3.89
C GLN A 120 26.96 14.17 -4.62
N LYS A 121 27.69 13.34 -3.88
CA LYS A 121 28.64 12.36 -4.43
C LYS A 121 27.97 11.04 -4.83
N LYS A 122 26.69 10.86 -4.46
CA LYS A 122 25.94 9.61 -4.57
C LYS A 122 26.63 8.45 -3.84
N GLU A 123 27.04 8.69 -2.60
CA GLU A 123 27.65 7.68 -1.75
C GLU A 123 26.70 7.31 -0.60
N THR A 124 26.65 6.03 -0.23
CA THR A 124 25.89 5.57 0.96
C THR A 124 26.56 4.34 1.59
N PRO A 125 26.53 4.18 2.92
CA PRO A 125 27.13 3.02 3.59
C PRO A 125 26.47 1.70 3.23
N ASP A 126 25.21 1.73 2.79
CA ASP A 126 24.41 0.54 2.52
C ASP A 126 24.71 -0.10 1.15
N MET A 127 25.60 0.48 0.34
CA MET A 127 26.08 -0.13 -0.91
C MET A 127 27.10 -1.26 -0.63
N VAL A 128 26.65 -2.25 0.14
CA VAL A 128 27.37 -3.46 0.54
C VAL A 128 26.43 -4.67 0.38
N PRO A 129 26.94 -5.91 0.32
CA PRO A 129 26.08 -7.09 0.34
C PRO A 129 25.14 -7.11 1.56
N TYR A 130 23.94 -7.65 1.40
CA TYR A 130 22.92 -7.67 2.46
C TYR A 130 23.48 -8.19 3.80
N CYS A 131 24.25 -9.29 3.76
CA CYS A 131 24.85 -9.89 4.95
C CYS A 131 25.77 -8.94 5.75
N ASN A 132 26.33 -7.92 5.10
CA ASN A 132 27.23 -6.93 5.70
C ASN A 132 26.52 -5.68 6.22
N LEU A 133 25.20 -5.54 6.00
CA LEU A 133 24.43 -4.44 6.56
C LEU A 133 24.40 -4.48 8.08
N PRO A 134 24.27 -3.31 8.74
CA PRO A 134 23.90 -3.25 10.15
C PRO A 134 22.58 -3.98 10.40
N GLU A 135 22.46 -4.66 11.55
CA GLU A 135 21.21 -5.36 11.90
C GLU A 135 20.00 -4.41 12.00
N SER A 136 20.21 -3.12 12.28
CA SER A 136 19.14 -2.11 12.25
C SER A 136 18.53 -1.94 10.86
N GLU A 137 19.36 -1.94 9.81
CA GLU A 137 18.89 -1.80 8.43
C GLU A 137 18.20 -3.08 7.97
N LYS A 138 18.80 -4.25 8.27
CA LYS A 138 18.17 -5.54 7.98
C LYS A 138 16.81 -5.69 8.66
N LEU A 139 16.67 -5.20 9.89
CA LEU A 139 15.41 -5.27 10.63
C LEU A 139 14.30 -4.50 9.91
N TYR A 140 14.60 -3.37 9.29
CA TYR A 140 13.62 -2.61 8.51
C TYR A 140 13.10 -3.43 7.32
N ASP A 141 13.99 -4.05 6.54
CA ASP A 141 13.61 -4.89 5.39
C ASP A 141 12.84 -6.14 5.83
N ARG A 142 13.27 -6.78 6.93
CA ARG A 142 12.59 -7.91 7.54
C ARG A 142 11.19 -7.55 8.00
N GLU A 143 11.00 -6.41 8.67
CA GLU A 143 9.68 -5.94 9.09
C GLU A 143 8.78 -5.68 7.87
N MET A 144 9.30 -5.03 6.82
CA MET A 144 8.52 -4.87 5.58
C MET A 144 8.09 -6.22 4.98
N ALA A 145 9.01 -7.19 4.92
CA ALA A 145 8.72 -8.52 4.39
C ALA A 145 7.67 -9.27 5.23
N ILE A 146 7.78 -9.28 6.57
CA ILE A 146 6.85 -10.02 7.44
C ILE A 146 5.46 -9.40 7.43
N GLN A 147 5.35 -8.07 7.43
CA GLN A 147 4.05 -7.40 7.37
C GLN A 147 3.37 -7.67 6.02
N THR A 148 4.14 -7.73 4.94
CA THR A 148 3.62 -8.11 3.61
C THR A 148 3.10 -9.55 3.60
N LEU A 149 3.85 -10.51 4.13
CA LEU A 149 3.42 -11.92 4.21
C LEU A 149 2.17 -12.09 5.07
N LYS A 150 2.12 -11.42 6.23
CA LYS A 150 0.94 -11.40 7.10
C LYS A 150 -0.27 -10.81 6.38
N LEU A 151 -0.08 -9.72 5.63
CA LEU A 151 -1.15 -9.09 4.86
C LEU A 151 -1.69 -10.04 3.79
N VAL A 152 -0.82 -10.71 3.03
CA VAL A 152 -1.22 -11.71 2.02
C VAL A 152 -2.10 -12.80 2.65
N LYS A 153 -1.70 -13.34 3.81
CA LYS A 153 -2.49 -14.33 4.56
C LYS A 153 -3.81 -13.75 5.08
N LYS A 154 -3.80 -12.53 5.64
CA LYS A 154 -5.00 -11.81 6.10
C LYS A 154 -6.03 -11.62 4.99
N LEU A 155 -5.56 -11.37 3.78
CA LEU A 155 -6.39 -11.19 2.58
C LEU A 155 -6.88 -12.51 1.97
N GLY A 156 -6.61 -13.66 2.61
CA GLY A 156 -7.12 -14.96 2.23
C GLY A 156 -6.31 -15.71 1.18
N PHE A 157 -5.07 -15.26 0.91
CA PHE A 157 -4.16 -15.96 0.02
C PHE A 157 -3.28 -16.94 0.78
N GLU A 158 -2.90 -18.03 0.12
CA GLU A 158 -2.05 -19.07 0.67
C GLU A 158 -0.75 -19.16 -0.15
N ILE A 159 0.40 -19.08 0.53
CA ILE A 159 1.72 -19.27 -0.08
C ILE A 159 2.20 -20.66 0.31
N LYS A 160 2.54 -21.50 -0.68
CA LYS A 160 3.08 -22.85 -0.48
C LYS A 160 4.43 -22.99 -1.13
N ARG A 161 5.40 -23.54 -0.38
CA ARG A 161 6.64 -24.05 -0.95
C ARG A 161 6.31 -25.28 -1.81
N GLN A 162 6.88 -25.35 -3.01
CA GLN A 162 6.72 -26.48 -3.92
C GLN A 162 7.58 -27.67 -3.52
#